data_AF-A0A2B9DDF2-F1
#
_entry.id   AF-A0A2B9DDF2-F1
#
_cell.length_a   1.000
_cell.length_b   1.000
_cell.length_c   1.000
_cell.angle_alpha   90.00
_cell.angle_beta   90.00
_cell.angle_gamma   90.00
#
_symmetry.space_group_name_H-M   'P 1'
#
loop_
_entity.id
_entity.type
_entity.pdbx_description
1 polymer ?
#
loop_
_entity_poly.entity_id
_entity_poly.type
_entity_poly.pdbx_seq_one_letter_code
_entity_poly.pdbx_strand_id
1 'polypeptide(L)'
;MRKHSYQALLWELQHVEHELKKIKSECNQTPSKRLLKKQKELDRRYRRLYEQGNAGNFRHVVGSLYTERGLSMKEFANELEVSESEIYNLIRKGMVTEKLLDTICAYFQINKTKEIMRYIQ
;
A
#
# COMPACT_ATOMS: atom_id res chain seq x y z
N MET A 1 22.64 -1.87 -6.43
CA MET A 1 21.53 -1.58 -5.49
C MET A 1 20.74 -2.86 -5.31
N ARG A 2 20.64 -3.42 -4.08
CA ARG A 2 19.76 -4.58 -3.84
C ARG A 2 18.34 -4.16 -4.19
N LYS A 3 17.76 -4.73 -5.25
CA LYS A 3 16.35 -4.51 -5.62
C LYS A 3 15.50 -5.16 -4.52
N HIS A 4 15.09 -4.39 -3.52
CA HIS A 4 14.04 -4.83 -2.61
C HIS A 4 12.76 -5.02 -3.43
N SER A 5 12.03 -6.10 -3.18
CA SER A 5 10.75 -6.35 -3.83
C SER A 5 9.77 -5.21 -3.56
N TYR A 6 8.87 -4.93 -4.49
CA TYR A 6 7.81 -3.96 -4.33
C TYR A 6 6.93 -4.33 -3.12
N GLN A 7 6.65 -5.61 -2.92
CA GLN A 7 5.95 -6.07 -1.72
C GLN A 7 6.73 -5.74 -0.42
N ALA A 8 8.05 -5.90 -0.40
CA ALA A 8 8.86 -5.52 0.77
C ALA A 8 8.83 -4.01 1.03
N LEU A 9 8.82 -3.19 -0.03
CA LEU A 9 8.68 -1.74 0.09
C LEU A 9 7.34 -1.36 0.74
N LEU A 10 6.25 -2.00 0.33
CA LEU A 10 4.92 -1.75 0.93
C LEU A 10 4.86 -2.17 2.39
N TRP A 11 5.44 -3.32 2.75
CA TRP A 11 5.53 -3.75 4.14
C TRP A 11 6.35 -2.78 4.99
N GLU A 12 7.48 -2.28 4.48
CA GLU A 12 8.26 -1.25 5.17
C GLU A 12 7.44 0.03 5.36
N LEU A 13 6.69 0.46 4.33
CA LEU A 13 5.82 1.62 4.41
C LEU A 13 4.74 1.45 5.49
N GLN A 14 4.06 0.30 5.53
CA GLN A 14 3.05 -0.02 6.55
C GLN A 14 3.65 -0.05 7.96
N HIS A 15 4.85 -0.62 8.11
CA HIS A 15 5.55 -0.64 9.38
C HIS A 15 5.88 0.78 9.88
N VAL A 16 6.45 1.62 9.00
CA VAL A 16 6.77 3.02 9.34
C VAL A 16 5.50 3.82 9.65
N GLU A 17 4.40 3.59 8.93
CA GLU A 17 3.11 4.22 9.21
C GLU A 17 2.59 3.86 10.61
N HIS A 18 2.70 2.59 11.00
CA HIS A 18 2.32 2.12 12.33
C HIS A 18 3.21 2.74 13.43
N GLU A 19 4.53 2.77 13.24
CA GLU A 19 5.43 3.45 14.17
C GLU A 19 5.14 4.94 14.30
N LEU A 20 4.81 5.61 13.20
CA LEU A 20 4.41 7.02 13.21
C LEU A 20 3.15 7.26 14.03
N LYS A 21 2.12 6.40 13.89
CA LYS A 21 0.89 6.49 14.69
C LYS A 21 1.20 6.36 16.18
N LYS A 22 2.06 5.40 16.56
CA LYS A 22 2.49 5.21 17.95
C LYS A 22 3.24 6.43 18.49
N ILE A 23 4.24 6.93 17.76
CA ILE A 23 5.02 8.10 18.18
C ILE A 23 4.17 9.37 18.25
N LYS A 24 3.21 9.57 17.33
CA LYS A 24 2.28 10.70 17.38
C LYS A 24 1.42 10.65 18.65
N SER A 25 0.94 9.47 19.03
CA SER A 25 0.21 9.27 20.28
C SER A 25 1.07 9.59 21.51
N GLU A 26 2.30 9.09 21.56
CA GLU A 26 3.24 9.37 22.65
C GLU A 26 3.60 10.86 22.75
N CYS A 27 3.84 11.54 21.62
CA CYS A 27 4.08 12.98 21.57
C CYS A 27 2.89 13.80 22.12
N ASN A 28 1.66 13.35 21.87
CA ASN A 28 0.45 14.02 22.36
C ASN A 28 0.29 13.88 23.88
N GLN A 29 0.74 12.76 24.47
CA GLN A 29 0.66 12.52 25.91
C GLN A 29 1.82 13.18 26.67
N THR A 30 3.05 13.06 26.18
CA THR A 30 4.24 13.58 26.85
C THR A 30 5.29 13.99 25.82
N PRO A 31 5.24 15.24 25.31
CA PRO A 31 6.18 15.68 24.29
C PRO A 31 7.60 15.77 24.85
N SER A 32 8.57 15.24 24.10
CA SER A 32 9.99 15.40 24.38
C SER A 32 10.78 15.72 23.12
N LYS A 33 11.91 16.42 23.26
CA LYS A 33 12.79 16.73 22.12
C LYS A 33 13.23 15.46 21.37
N ARG A 34 13.44 14.35 22.08
CA ARG A 34 13.80 13.04 21.50
C ARG A 34 12.66 12.46 20.67
N LEU A 35 11.43 12.47 21.18
CA LEU A 35 10.25 11.97 20.47
C LEU A 35 9.96 12.80 19.21
N LEU A 36 10.03 14.13 19.31
CA LEU A 36 9.85 15.03 18.17
C LEU A 36 10.92 14.82 17.08
N LYS A 37 12.18 14.54 17.46
CA LYS A 37 13.24 14.20 16.50
C LYS A 37 12.94 12.88 15.80
N LYS A 38 12.55 11.84 16.55
CA LYS A 38 12.19 10.53 16.01
C LYS A 38 10.98 10.62 15.06
N GLN A 39 9.95 11.39 15.43
CA GLN A 39 8.78 11.63 14.60
C GLN A 39 9.17 12.23 13.24
N LYS A 40 9.98 13.30 13.23
CA LYS A 40 10.45 13.95 12.00
C LYS A 40 11.24 13.01 11.10
N GLU A 41 12.06 12.13 11.68
CA GLU A 41 12.84 11.14 10.95
C GLU A 41 11.93 10.09 10.30
N LEU A 42 10.96 9.56 11.06
CA LEU A 42 9.98 8.62 10.54
C LEU A 42 9.09 9.26 9.46
N ASP A 43 8.65 10.51 9.62
CA ASP A 43 7.83 11.22 8.61
C ASP A 43 8.61 11.37 7.29
N ARG A 44 9.93 11.66 7.36
CA ARG A 44 10.80 11.71 6.17
C ARG A 44 10.94 10.34 5.51
N ARG A 45 11.15 9.28 6.30
CA ARG A 45 11.26 7.91 5.79
C ARG A 45 9.95 7.48 5.12
N TYR A 46 8.82 7.73 5.78
CA TYR A 46 7.49 7.47 5.24
C TYR A 46 7.29 8.17 3.89
N ARG A 47 7.57 9.48 3.80
CA ARG A 47 7.41 10.23 2.56
C ARG A 47 8.26 9.64 1.42
N ARG A 48 9.52 9.32 1.70
CA ARG A 48 10.42 8.72 0.71
C ARG A 48 9.89 7.38 0.20
N LEU A 49 9.47 6.49 1.09
CA LEU A 49 8.91 5.18 0.73
C LEU A 49 7.61 5.34 -0.06
N TYR A 50 6.74 6.25 0.37
CA TYR A 50 5.45 6.53 -0.27
C TYR A 50 5.63 7.04 -1.71
N GLU A 51 6.57 7.97 -1.92
CA GLU A 51 6.91 8.50 -3.24
C GLU A 51 7.59 7.45 -4.11
N GLN A 52 8.57 6.71 -3.57
CA GLN A 52 9.30 5.66 -4.29
C GLN A 52 8.37 4.53 -4.75
N GLY A 53 7.42 4.14 -3.90
CA GLY A 53 6.46 3.07 -4.21
C GLY A 53 5.20 3.54 -4.93
N ASN A 54 4.99 4.86 -5.09
CA ASN A 54 3.74 5.44 -5.58
C ASN A 54 2.50 4.81 -4.89
N ALA A 55 2.60 4.65 -3.56
CA ALA A 55 1.68 3.82 -2.78
C ALA A 55 0.24 4.38 -2.71
N GLY A 56 0.04 5.65 -3.06
CA GLY A 56 -1.28 6.28 -3.19
C GLY A 56 -2.03 5.92 -4.48
N ASN A 57 -1.33 5.36 -5.48
CA ASN A 57 -1.94 4.95 -6.73
C ASN A 57 -2.23 3.44 -6.69
N PHE A 58 -3.45 3.09 -6.31
CA PHE A 58 -3.83 1.68 -6.14
C PHE A 58 -3.68 0.85 -7.42
N ARG A 59 -3.87 1.47 -8.60
CA ARG A 59 -3.65 0.82 -9.91
C ARG A 59 -2.20 0.41 -10.08
N HIS A 60 -1.28 1.30 -9.71
CA HIS A 60 0.15 1.04 -9.74
C HIS A 60 0.55 -0.02 -8.72
N VAL A 61 -0.01 0.05 -7.51
CA VAL A 61 0.24 -0.93 -6.45
C VAL A 61 -0.11 -2.34 -6.91
N VAL A 62 -1.34 -2.55 -7.37
CA VAL A 62 -1.81 -3.87 -7.81
C VAL A 62 -1.05 -4.33 -9.04
N GLY A 63 -0.85 -3.45 -10.02
CA GLY A 63 -0.07 -3.73 -11.23
C GLY A 63 1.34 -4.21 -10.91
N SER A 64 2.04 -3.54 -10.00
CA SER A 64 3.41 -3.88 -9.63
C SER A 64 3.47 -5.20 -8.86
N LEU A 65 2.51 -5.47 -7.98
CA LEU A 65 2.49 -6.67 -7.13
C LEU A 65 2.30 -7.97 -7.92
N TYR A 66 1.30 -8.05 -8.81
CA TYR A 66 1.11 -9.28 -9.58
C TYR A 66 2.21 -9.45 -10.64
N THR A 67 2.72 -8.35 -11.22
CA THR A 67 3.82 -8.40 -12.19
C THR A 67 5.12 -8.87 -11.52
N GLU A 68 5.39 -8.45 -10.28
CA GLU A 68 6.53 -8.93 -9.50
C GLU A 68 6.48 -10.44 -9.24
N ARG A 69 5.28 -11.01 -9.13
CA ARG A 69 5.06 -12.46 -9.03
C ARG A 69 5.15 -13.19 -10.38
N GLY A 70 5.38 -12.48 -11.47
CA GLY A 70 5.45 -13.05 -12.82
C GLY A 70 4.08 -13.43 -13.41
N LEU A 71 2.98 -12.95 -12.81
CA LEU A 71 1.63 -13.25 -13.26
C LEU A 71 1.20 -12.30 -14.38
N SER A 72 0.45 -12.82 -15.34
CA SER A 72 -0.40 -12.03 -16.22
C SER A 72 -1.66 -11.55 -15.48
N MET A 73 -2.35 -10.56 -16.05
CA MET A 73 -3.63 -10.08 -15.51
C MET A 73 -4.67 -11.20 -15.38
N LYS A 74 -4.72 -12.10 -16.37
CA LYS A 74 -5.62 -13.25 -16.38
C LYS A 74 -5.28 -14.26 -15.28
N GLU A 75 -4.01 -14.59 -15.11
CA GLU A 75 -3.57 -15.50 -14.04
C GLU A 75 -3.87 -14.92 -12.66
N PHE A 76 -3.60 -13.62 -12.47
CA PHE A 76 -3.93 -12.94 -11.23
C PHE A 76 -5.44 -12.91 -10.95
N ALA A 77 -6.27 -12.66 -11.97
CA ALA A 77 -7.72 -12.72 -11.82
C ALA A 77 -8.19 -14.12 -11.40
N ASN A 78 -7.61 -15.18 -11.99
CA ASN A 78 -7.91 -16.56 -11.63
C ASN A 78 -7.51 -16.89 -10.19
N GLU A 79 -6.36 -16.41 -9.71
CA GLU A 79 -5.93 -16.62 -8.31
C GLU A 79 -6.85 -15.95 -7.29
N LEU A 80 -7.53 -14.87 -7.68
CA LEU A 80 -8.53 -14.19 -6.85
C LEU A 80 -9.95 -14.72 -7.05
N GLU A 81 -10.15 -15.69 -7.95
CA GLU A 81 -11.47 -16.20 -8.35
C GLU A 81 -12.42 -15.09 -8.84
N VAL A 82 -11.88 -14.12 -9.59
CA VAL A 82 -12.63 -13.00 -10.17
C VAL A 82 -12.46 -12.94 -11.69
N SER A 83 -13.27 -12.13 -12.35
CA SER A 83 -13.16 -11.96 -13.79
C SER A 83 -11.95 -11.11 -14.18
N GLU A 84 -11.31 -11.42 -15.31
CA GLU A 84 -10.23 -10.58 -15.85
C GLU A 84 -10.68 -9.14 -16.12
N SER A 85 -11.96 -8.95 -16.48
CA SER A 85 -12.54 -7.62 -16.72
C SER A 85 -12.61 -6.76 -15.46
N GLU A 86 -12.78 -7.36 -14.29
CA GLU A 86 -12.72 -6.66 -13.00
C GLU A 86 -11.31 -6.11 -12.72
N ILE A 87 -10.27 -6.94 -12.93
CA ILE A 87 -8.88 -6.48 -12.79
C ILE A 87 -8.55 -5.43 -13.87
N TYR A 88 -9.03 -5.61 -15.10
CA TYR A 88 -8.89 -4.62 -16.16
C TYR A 88 -9.51 -3.27 -15.77
N ASN A 89 -10.73 -3.26 -15.23
CA ASN A 89 -11.42 -2.05 -14.79
C ASN A 89 -10.63 -1.34 -13.67
N LEU A 90 -10.10 -2.09 -12.70
CA LEU A 90 -9.21 -1.54 -11.69
C LEU A 90 -7.98 -0.91 -12.35
N ILE A 91 -7.20 -1.67 -13.12
CA ILE A 91 -5.91 -1.22 -13.65
C ILE A 91 -6.05 -0.10 -14.69
N ARG A 92 -7.11 -0.08 -15.50
CA ARG A 92 -7.30 0.89 -16.59
C ARG A 92 -8.21 2.05 -16.25
N LYS A 93 -9.27 1.82 -15.47
CA LYS A 93 -10.29 2.83 -15.14
C LYS A 93 -10.18 3.32 -13.70
N GLY A 94 -9.46 2.61 -12.83
CA GLY A 94 -9.40 2.96 -11.41
C GLY A 94 -10.74 2.72 -10.70
N MET A 95 -11.49 1.71 -11.16
CA MET A 95 -12.77 1.33 -10.58
C MET A 95 -12.62 -0.03 -9.91
N VAL A 96 -12.96 -0.12 -8.63
CA VAL A 96 -12.94 -1.38 -7.88
C VAL A 96 -14.19 -1.48 -7.02
N THR A 97 -14.78 -2.67 -6.90
CA THR A 97 -15.84 -2.89 -5.91
C THR A 97 -15.21 -3.03 -4.53
N GLU A 98 -15.95 -2.72 -3.46
CA GLU A 98 -15.43 -2.93 -2.10
C GLU A 98 -15.00 -4.38 -1.87
N LYS A 99 -15.79 -5.35 -2.37
CA LYS A 99 -15.45 -6.78 -2.30
C LYS A 99 -14.12 -7.09 -2.96
N LEU A 100 -13.89 -6.62 -4.19
CA LEU A 100 -12.63 -6.87 -4.90
C LEU A 100 -11.45 -6.17 -4.23
N LEU A 101 -11.66 -4.95 -3.71
CA LEU A 101 -10.64 -4.24 -2.93
C LEU A 101 -10.21 -5.08 -1.73
N ASP A 102 -11.18 -5.62 -0.98
CA ASP A 102 -10.92 -6.43 0.20
C ASP A 102 -10.20 -7.73 -0.14
N THR A 103 -10.61 -8.41 -1.23
CA THR A 103 -9.93 -9.62 -1.73
C THR A 103 -8.46 -9.32 -2.07
N ILE A 104 -8.19 -8.25 -2.83
CA ILE A 104 -6.82 -7.85 -3.21
C ILE A 104 -6.00 -7.50 -1.97
N CYS A 105 -6.57 -6.72 -1.05
CA CYS A 105 -5.89 -6.33 0.18
C CYS A 105 -5.53 -7.53 1.05
N ALA A 106 -6.44 -8.49 1.20
CA ALA A 106 -6.20 -9.73 1.92
C ALA A 106 -5.11 -10.59 1.24
N TYR A 107 -5.20 -10.76 -0.08
CA TYR A 107 -4.28 -11.57 -0.86
C TYR A 107 -2.83 -11.08 -0.78
N PHE A 108 -2.60 -9.76 -0.85
CA PHE A 108 -1.26 -9.17 -0.72
C PHE A 108 -0.86 -8.78 0.69
N GLN A 109 -1.76 -8.95 1.67
CA GLN A 109 -1.58 -8.53 3.07
C GLN A 109 -1.27 -7.02 3.18
N ILE A 110 -1.98 -6.20 2.40
CA ILE A 110 -1.84 -4.74 2.40
C ILE A 110 -3.03 -4.10 3.12
N ASN A 111 -2.76 -3.04 3.88
CA ASN A 111 -3.80 -2.32 4.61
C ASN A 111 -4.62 -1.42 3.70
N LYS A 112 -5.93 -1.33 3.94
CA LYS A 112 -6.79 -0.30 3.34
C LYS A 112 -6.40 1.08 3.88
N THR A 113 -5.96 1.98 3.01
CA THR A 113 -5.73 3.39 3.33
C THR A 113 -6.89 4.25 2.81
N LYS A 114 -7.04 5.47 3.32
CA LYS A 114 -8.07 6.40 2.83
C LYS A 114 -7.91 6.69 1.35
N GLU A 115 -6.68 6.73 0.85
CA GLU A 115 -6.32 6.93 -0.54
C GLU A 115 -6.74 5.75 -1.41
N ILE A 116 -6.52 4.52 -0.95
CA ILE A 116 -6.93 3.29 -1.65
C ILE A 116 -8.46 3.19 -1.71
N MET A 117 -9.15 3.50 -0.61
CA MET A 117 -10.62 3.44 -0.55
C MET A 117 -11.32 4.41 -1.52
N ARG A 118 -10.63 5.44 -2.03
CA ARG A 118 -11.19 6.35 -3.07
C ARG A 118 -11.44 5.69 -4.42
N TYR A 119 -10.88 4.50 -4.65
CA TYR A 119 -11.08 3.75 -5.88
C TYR A 119 -12.41 2.96 -5.86
N ILE A 120 -13.07 2.85 -4.70
CA ILE A 120 -14.37 2.20 -4.58
C ILE A 120 -15.40 3.01 -5.37
N GLN A 121 -16.07 2.35 -6.33
CA GLN A 121 -17.18 2.91 -7.11
C GLN A 121 -18.38 1.97 -7.10
#